data_AF-A0A2T6SI78-F1
#
_entry.id   AF-A0A2T6SI78-F1
#
_cell.length_a   1.000
_cell.length_b   1.000
_cell.length_c   1.000
_cell.angle_alpha   90.00
_cell.angle_beta   90.00
_cell.angle_gamma   90.00
#
_symmetry.space_group_name_H-M   'P 1'
#
loop_
_entity.id
_entity.type
_entity.pdbx_description
1 polymer ?
#
loop_
_entity_poly.entity_id
_entity_poly.type
_entity_poly.pdbx_seq_one_letter_code
_entity_poly.pdbx_strand_id
1 'polypeptide(L)'
;MGIKEKEIELETLKREIAQAEASLEQDFIKHMVDKTSEKVEDLFFSNKPEFYRFVFTEQNNYLREKLTDKVGRAMDLSDEIQRDRENEEIEKDKEAFLKKHPDIDLNELLEFYNEEIPNRIKKQIDKLEGEAFFEAVLDYFNALNSKPEEGQKEEEKNNLPKEALGNGVSGVGYANNENIMTRY
;
A
#
# COMPACT_ATOMS: atom_id res chain seq x y z
N MET A 1 -1.77 8.02 -19.12
CA MET A 1 -2.88 8.61 -18.36
C MET A 1 -2.29 9.20 -17.09
N GLY A 2 -2.55 10.46 -16.77
CA GLY A 2 -2.02 11.09 -15.55
C GLY A 2 -2.76 10.62 -14.29
N ILE A 3 -2.16 10.79 -13.10
CA ILE A 3 -2.78 10.39 -11.81
C ILE A 3 -4.20 10.93 -11.66
N LYS A 4 -4.43 12.20 -12.00
CA LYS A 4 -5.76 12.83 -11.93
C LYS A 4 -6.80 12.18 -12.85
N GLU A 5 -6.39 11.77 -14.04
CA GLU A 5 -7.29 11.07 -14.98
C GLU A 5 -7.64 9.68 -14.46
N LYS A 6 -6.65 8.97 -13.89
CA LYS A 6 -6.85 7.67 -13.24
C LYS A 6 -7.78 7.78 -12.03
N GLU A 7 -7.65 8.82 -11.21
CA GLU A 7 -8.54 9.08 -10.07
C GLU A 7 -9.99 9.29 -10.51
N ILE A 8 -10.20 10.07 -11.57
CA ILE A 8 -11.54 10.29 -12.14
C ILE A 8 -12.13 8.98 -12.66
N GLU A 9 -11.34 8.16 -13.35
CA GLU A 9 -11.77 6.85 -13.83
C GLU A 9 -12.11 5.92 -12.65
N LEU A 10 -11.28 5.90 -11.60
CA LEU A 10 -11.52 5.10 -10.40
C LEU A 10 -12.81 5.50 -9.69
N GLU A 11 -13.06 6.80 -9.54
CA GLU A 11 -14.33 7.29 -8.97
C GLU A 11 -15.54 6.89 -9.82
N THR A 12 -15.40 6.97 -11.14
CA THR A 12 -16.44 6.56 -12.09
C THR A 12 -16.74 5.07 -11.93
N LEU A 13 -15.71 4.22 -11.92
CA LEU A 13 -15.85 2.78 -11.71
C LEU A 13 -16.50 2.47 -10.36
N LYS A 14 -16.12 3.16 -9.28
CA LYS A 14 -16.75 2.98 -7.96
C LYS A 14 -18.25 3.31 -7.98
N ARG A 15 -18.65 4.36 -8.68
CA ARG A 15 -20.08 4.71 -8.84
C ARG A 15 -20.83 3.67 -9.66
N GLU A 16 -20.23 3.19 -10.75
CA GLU A 16 -20.81 2.13 -11.58
C GLU A 16 -20.99 0.82 -10.81
N ILE A 17 -19.99 0.44 -10.01
CA ILE A 17 -20.06 -0.74 -9.14
C ILE A 17 -21.20 -0.58 -8.14
N ALA A 18 -21.26 0.53 -7.41
CA ALA A 18 -22.32 0.77 -6.43
C ALA A 18 -23.72 0.76 -7.07
N GLN A 19 -23.85 1.30 -8.28
CA GLN A 19 -25.10 1.25 -9.04
C GLN A 19 -25.45 -0.20 -9.44
N ALA A 20 -24.48 -0.96 -9.93
CA ALA A 20 -24.66 -2.37 -10.31
C ALA A 20 -25.02 -3.25 -9.11
N GLU A 21 -24.44 -2.99 -7.94
CA GLU A 21 -24.78 -3.68 -6.68
C GLU A 21 -26.20 -3.36 -6.23
N ALA A 22 -26.62 -2.09 -6.33
CA ALA A 22 -27.94 -1.66 -5.89
C ALA A 22 -29.08 -2.31 -6.69
N SER A 23 -28.88 -2.63 -7.97
CA SER A 23 -29.88 -3.30 -8.80
C SER A 23 -29.59 -4.78 -9.06
N LEU A 24 -28.51 -5.33 -8.47
CA LEU A 24 -27.95 -6.63 -8.82
C LEU A 24 -28.96 -7.77 -8.80
N GLU A 25 -29.68 -7.91 -7.69
CA GLU A 25 -30.65 -8.99 -7.50
C GLU A 25 -31.83 -8.87 -8.46
N GLN A 26 -32.39 -7.66 -8.61
CA GLN A 26 -33.53 -7.42 -9.49
C GLN A 26 -33.19 -7.64 -10.96
N ASP A 27 -32.02 -7.19 -11.40
CA ASP A 27 -31.59 -7.36 -12.78
C ASP A 27 -31.14 -8.80 -13.05
N PHE A 28 -30.57 -9.48 -12.05
CA PHE A 28 -30.32 -10.92 -12.15
C PHE A 28 -31.61 -11.73 -12.28
N ILE A 29 -32.67 -11.40 -11.53
CA ILE A 29 -33.98 -12.05 -11.67
C ILE A 29 -34.51 -11.87 -13.10
N LYS A 30 -34.48 -10.66 -13.66
CA LYS A 30 -34.89 -10.42 -15.06
C LYS A 30 -34.05 -11.26 -16.03
N HIS A 31 -32.73 -11.29 -15.84
CA HIS A 31 -31.84 -12.11 -16.65
C HIS A 31 -32.22 -13.60 -16.59
N MET A 32 -32.52 -14.12 -15.41
CA MET A 32 -32.94 -15.50 -15.23
C MET A 32 -34.30 -15.80 -15.84
N VAL A 33 -35.25 -14.86 -15.82
CA VAL A 33 -36.53 -15.00 -16.53
C VAL A 33 -36.28 -15.18 -18.03
N ASP A 34 -35.38 -14.40 -18.63
CA ASP A 34 -35.06 -14.51 -20.06
C ASP A 34 -34.29 -15.81 -20.39
N LYS A 35 -33.48 -16.32 -19.46
CA LYS A 35 -32.67 -17.53 -19.63
C LYS A 35 -33.41 -18.84 -19.29
N THR A 36 -34.53 -18.76 -18.60
CA THR A 36 -35.32 -19.93 -18.20
C THR A 36 -36.30 -20.28 -19.30
N SER A 37 -35.89 -21.18 -20.19
CA SER A 37 -36.78 -21.78 -21.19
C SER A 37 -37.61 -22.93 -20.61
N GLU A 38 -38.65 -23.37 -21.31
CA GLU A 38 -39.48 -24.53 -20.93
C GLU A 38 -38.65 -25.78 -20.59
N LYS A 39 -37.56 -26.02 -21.33
CA LYS A 39 -36.62 -27.12 -21.03
C LYS A 39 -35.92 -26.98 -19.69
N VAL A 40 -35.63 -25.74 -19.27
CA VAL A 40 -35.01 -25.45 -17.97
C VAL A 40 -36.05 -25.53 -16.87
N GLU A 41 -37.28 -25.08 -17.10
CA GLU A 41 -38.40 -25.26 -16.18
C GLU A 41 -38.65 -26.75 -15.92
N ASP A 42 -38.61 -27.58 -16.95
CA ASP A 42 -38.72 -29.03 -16.84
C ASP A 42 -37.63 -29.63 -15.95
N LEU A 43 -36.41 -29.08 -15.95
CA LEU A 43 -35.34 -29.54 -15.05
C LEU A 43 -35.74 -29.38 -13.59
N PHE A 44 -36.53 -28.35 -13.22
CA PHE A 44 -36.95 -28.17 -11.83
C PHE A 44 -37.75 -29.37 -11.31
N PHE A 45 -38.59 -29.97 -12.17
CA PHE A 45 -39.44 -31.10 -11.83
C PHE A 45 -38.77 -32.45 -12.10
N SER A 46 -38.01 -32.57 -13.19
CA SER A 46 -37.41 -33.82 -13.66
C SER A 46 -36.03 -34.10 -13.08
N ASN A 47 -35.23 -33.06 -12.85
CA ASN A 47 -33.85 -33.18 -12.36
C ASN A 47 -33.41 -31.91 -11.59
N LYS A 48 -33.94 -31.79 -10.38
CA LYS A 48 -33.74 -30.62 -9.51
C LYS A 48 -32.26 -30.25 -9.25
N PRO A 49 -31.33 -31.21 -9.07
CA PRO A 49 -29.90 -30.89 -8.99
C PRO A 49 -29.36 -30.15 -10.21
N GLU A 50 -29.74 -30.57 -11.41
CA GLU A 50 -29.26 -29.95 -12.65
C GLU A 50 -29.85 -28.55 -12.85
N PHE A 51 -31.11 -28.35 -12.46
CA PHE A 51 -31.72 -27.01 -12.43
C PHE A 51 -30.89 -26.02 -11.58
N TYR A 52 -30.53 -26.39 -10.35
CA TYR A 52 -29.74 -25.50 -9.50
C TYR A 52 -28.31 -25.29 -10.02
N ARG A 53 -27.69 -26.30 -10.66
CA ARG A 53 -26.40 -26.13 -11.35
C ARG A 53 -26.47 -25.09 -12.46
N PHE A 54 -27.54 -25.12 -13.26
CA PHE A 54 -27.80 -24.10 -14.28
C PHE A 54 -27.94 -22.71 -13.66
N VAL A 55 -28.77 -22.57 -12.62
CA VAL A 55 -28.98 -21.27 -11.93
C VAL A 55 -27.67 -20.70 -11.40
N PHE A 56 -26.85 -21.51 -10.71
CA PHE A 56 -25.56 -21.04 -10.19
C PHE A 56 -24.56 -20.71 -11.29
N THR A 57 -24.60 -21.43 -12.42
CA THR A 57 -23.74 -21.13 -13.57
C THR A 57 -24.10 -19.77 -14.17
N GLU A 58 -25.38 -19.51 -14.41
CA GLU A 58 -25.85 -18.22 -14.92
C GLU A 58 -25.61 -17.09 -13.92
N GLN A 59 -25.79 -17.33 -12.61
CA GLN A 59 -25.45 -16.37 -11.56
C GLN A 59 -23.97 -15.99 -11.63
N ASN A 60 -23.07 -16.96 -11.65
CA ASN A 60 -21.63 -16.70 -11.69
C ASN A 60 -21.23 -15.95 -12.97
N ASN A 61 -21.81 -16.30 -14.12
CA ASN A 61 -21.57 -15.61 -15.39
C ASN A 61 -22.05 -14.15 -15.31
N TYR A 62 -23.25 -13.92 -14.78
CA TYR A 62 -23.82 -12.59 -14.62
C TYR A 62 -23.00 -11.71 -13.67
N LEU A 63 -22.63 -12.25 -12.51
CA LEU A 63 -21.80 -11.55 -11.53
C LEU A 63 -20.43 -11.20 -12.09
N ARG A 64 -19.82 -12.11 -12.88
CA ARG A 64 -18.52 -11.85 -13.50
C ARG A 64 -18.58 -10.67 -14.46
N GLU A 65 -19.55 -10.69 -15.38
CA GLU A 65 -19.73 -9.67 -16.40
C GLU A 65 -20.10 -8.30 -15.81
N LYS A 66 -20.97 -8.27 -14.81
CA LYS A 66 -21.51 -7.02 -14.27
C LYS A 66 -20.68 -6.42 -13.14
N LEU A 67 -19.97 -7.25 -12.37
CA LEU A 67 -19.34 -6.83 -11.13
C LEU A 67 -17.86 -7.20 -11.06
N THR A 68 -17.51 -8.47 -11.22
CA THR A 68 -16.14 -8.95 -10.94
C THR A 68 -15.09 -8.26 -11.80
N ASP A 69 -15.35 -8.10 -13.10
CA ASP A 69 -14.38 -7.46 -14.01
C ASP A 69 -14.21 -5.97 -13.69
N LYS A 70 -15.28 -5.28 -13.28
CA LYS A 70 -15.24 -3.87 -12.88
C LYS A 70 -14.49 -3.67 -11.57
N VAL A 71 -14.75 -4.53 -10.59
CA VAL A 71 -14.05 -4.54 -9.30
C VAL A 71 -12.56 -4.81 -9.51
N GLY A 72 -12.22 -5.79 -10.35
CA GLY A 72 -10.82 -6.07 -10.72
C GLY A 72 -10.13 -4.84 -11.30
N ARG A 73 -10.73 -4.20 -12.31
CA ARG A 73 -10.18 -2.96 -12.89
C ARG A 73 -10.04 -1.82 -11.88
N ALA A 74 -11.01 -1.66 -10.98
CA ALA A 74 -10.93 -0.64 -9.93
C ALA A 74 -9.78 -0.90 -8.94
N MET A 75 -9.51 -2.16 -8.62
CA MET A 75 -8.35 -2.55 -7.79
C MET A 75 -7.04 -2.28 -8.52
N ASP A 76 -6.89 -2.76 -9.76
CA ASP A 76 -5.68 -2.55 -10.57
C ASP A 76 -5.36 -1.05 -10.73
N LEU A 77 -6.38 -0.24 -11.02
CA LEU A 77 -6.24 1.20 -11.17
C LEU A 77 -5.88 1.89 -9.85
N SER A 78 -6.42 1.42 -8.73
CA SER A 78 -6.04 1.90 -7.40
C SER A 78 -4.57 1.63 -7.09
N ASP A 79 -4.10 0.42 -7.40
CA ASP A 79 -2.70 0.03 -7.20
C ASP A 79 -1.75 0.80 -8.14
N GLU A 80 -2.20 1.12 -9.35
CA GLU A 80 -1.44 1.93 -10.31
C GLU A 80 -1.34 3.39 -9.84
N ILE A 81 -2.43 3.96 -9.34
CA ILE A 81 -2.44 5.32 -8.75
C ILE A 81 -1.49 5.39 -7.55
N GLN A 82 -1.52 4.39 -6.68
CA GLN A 82 -0.66 4.35 -5.51
C GLN A 82 0.82 4.31 -5.90
N ARG A 83 1.19 3.43 -6.84
CA ARG A 83 2.56 3.35 -7.37
C ARG A 83 3.01 4.64 -8.04
N ASP A 84 2.14 5.28 -8.83
CA ASP A 84 2.47 6.54 -9.48
C ASP A 84 2.69 7.67 -8.46
N ARG A 85 1.89 7.72 -7.38
CA ARG A 85 2.06 8.71 -6.31
C ARG A 85 3.37 8.51 -5.56
N GLU A 86 3.69 7.26 -5.20
CA GLU A 86 4.96 6.93 -4.55
C GLU A 86 6.14 7.35 -5.43
N ASN A 87 6.07 7.10 -6.74
CA ASN A 87 7.10 7.55 -7.67
C ASN A 87 7.19 9.09 -7.76
N GLU A 88 6.06 9.80 -7.82
CA GLU A 88 6.06 11.27 -7.82
C GLU A 88 6.63 11.86 -6.52
N GLU A 89 6.39 11.23 -5.38
CA GLU A 89 6.97 11.64 -4.09
C GLU A 89 8.47 11.41 -4.06
N ILE A 90 8.94 10.24 -4.47
CA ILE A 90 10.38 9.93 -4.57
C ILE A 90 11.09 10.94 -5.49
N GLU A 91 10.52 11.27 -6.65
CA GLU A 91 11.13 12.25 -7.56
C GLU A 91 11.16 13.65 -6.95
N LYS A 92 10.10 14.07 -6.23
CA LYS A 92 10.11 15.34 -5.49
C LYS A 92 11.19 15.38 -4.41
N ASP A 93 11.37 14.28 -3.68
CA ASP A 93 12.38 14.17 -2.63
C ASP A 93 13.80 14.22 -3.21
N LYS A 94 14.04 13.56 -4.35
CA LYS A 94 15.30 13.67 -5.10
C LYS A 94 15.56 15.11 -5.54
N GLU A 95 14.56 15.78 -6.12
CA GLU A 95 14.69 17.17 -6.53
C GLU A 95 14.94 18.12 -5.33
N ALA A 96 14.29 17.87 -4.19
CA ALA A 96 14.49 18.65 -2.97
C ALA A 96 15.93 18.49 -2.44
N PHE A 97 16.42 17.25 -2.38
CA PHE A 97 17.79 16.94 -2.01
C PHE A 97 18.82 17.61 -2.93
N LEU A 98 18.64 17.49 -4.26
CA LEU A 98 19.52 18.13 -5.24
C LEU A 98 19.49 19.67 -5.18
N LYS A 99 18.38 20.27 -4.77
CA LYS A 99 18.33 21.73 -4.54
C LYS A 99 19.19 22.16 -3.35
N LYS A 100 19.32 21.32 -2.32
CA LYS A 100 20.20 21.58 -1.18
C LYS A 100 21.65 21.26 -1.49
N HIS A 101 21.87 20.22 -2.30
CA HIS A 101 23.18 19.72 -2.64
C HIS A 101 23.38 19.64 -4.16
N PRO A 102 23.53 20.79 -4.84
CA PRO A 102 23.62 20.84 -6.30
C PRO A 102 24.91 20.22 -6.86
N ASP A 103 25.93 20.07 -6.02
CA ASP A 103 27.25 19.56 -6.40
C ASP A 103 27.35 18.03 -6.30
N ILE A 104 26.30 17.36 -5.81
CA ILE A 104 26.28 15.91 -5.60
C ILE A 104 25.77 15.18 -6.85
N ASP A 105 26.50 14.17 -7.29
CA ASP A 105 25.99 13.19 -8.26
C ASP A 105 25.14 12.13 -7.54
N LEU A 106 23.83 12.19 -7.76
CA LEU A 106 22.88 11.29 -7.13
C LEU A 106 23.09 9.83 -7.55
N ASN A 107 23.64 9.57 -8.75
CA ASN A 107 23.94 8.22 -9.20
C ASN A 107 25.11 7.63 -8.40
N GLU A 108 26.15 8.43 -8.17
CA GLU A 108 27.31 8.03 -7.34
C GLU A 108 26.87 7.74 -5.90
N LEU A 109 25.99 8.59 -5.35
CA LEU A 109 25.45 8.40 -4.00
C LEU A 109 24.61 7.10 -3.88
N LEU A 110 23.81 6.78 -4.90
CA LEU A 110 23.02 5.55 -4.94
C LEU A 110 23.89 4.30 -5.18
N GLU A 111 24.93 4.39 -6.01
CA GLU A 111 25.89 3.32 -6.22
C GLU A 111 26.64 3.02 -4.91
N PHE A 112 27.11 4.05 -4.22
CA PHE A 112 27.70 3.93 -2.89
C PHE A 112 26.74 3.27 -1.88
N TYR A 113 25.47 3.71 -1.85
CA TYR A 113 24.45 3.04 -1.03
C TYR A 113 24.37 1.55 -1.38
N ASN A 114 24.31 1.18 -2.65
CA ASN A 114 24.13 -0.21 -3.08
C ASN A 114 25.37 -1.08 -2.85
N GLU A 115 26.57 -0.57 -3.05
CA GLU A 115 27.80 -1.37 -3.07
C GLU A 115 28.62 -1.28 -1.78
N GLU A 116 28.68 -0.10 -1.16
CA GLU A 116 29.62 0.16 -0.07
C GLU A 116 28.97 0.17 1.32
N ILE A 117 27.67 0.49 1.43
CA ILE A 117 27.02 0.53 2.74
C ILE A 117 26.75 -0.89 3.28
N PRO A 118 27.24 -1.23 4.50
CA PRO A 118 26.97 -2.53 5.11
C PRO A 118 25.48 -2.75 5.38
N ASN A 119 25.00 -3.98 5.20
CA ASN A 119 23.58 -4.35 5.39
C ASN A 119 22.97 -3.93 6.74
N ARG A 120 23.78 -3.84 7.81
CA ARG A 120 23.32 -3.37 9.11
C ARG A 120 22.92 -1.89 9.08
N ILE A 121 23.70 -1.07 8.38
CA ILE A 121 23.47 0.37 8.25
C ILE A 121 22.39 0.63 7.21
N LYS A 122 22.36 -0.12 6.09
CA LYS A 122 21.24 -0.09 5.12
C LYS A 122 19.90 -0.23 5.82
N LYS A 123 19.73 -1.25 6.66
CA LYS A 123 18.49 -1.46 7.45
C LYS A 123 18.10 -0.30 8.38
N GLN A 124 19.03 0.59 8.73
CA GLN A 124 18.74 1.79 9.51
C GLN A 124 18.33 2.94 8.59
N ILE A 125 19.03 3.10 7.47
CA ILE A 125 18.75 4.10 6.43
C ILE A 125 17.41 3.80 5.74
N ASP A 126 17.08 2.54 5.47
CA ASP A 126 15.83 2.09 4.82
C ASP A 126 14.57 2.40 5.65
N LYS A 127 14.72 2.81 6.91
CA LYS A 127 13.60 3.25 7.76
C LYS A 127 13.34 4.75 7.62
N LEU A 128 14.27 5.48 7.02
CA LEU A 128 14.14 6.90 6.73
C LEU A 128 13.41 7.02 5.40
N GLU A 129 12.47 7.95 5.34
CA GLU A 129 11.66 8.21 4.16
C GLU A 129 12.04 9.56 3.56
N GLY A 130 11.86 9.68 2.24
CA GLY A 130 12.06 10.89 1.47
C GLY A 130 13.45 11.51 1.60
N GLU A 131 13.52 12.82 1.78
CA GLU A 131 14.79 13.56 1.83
C GLU A 131 15.75 13.07 2.92
N ALA A 132 15.22 12.62 4.07
CA ALA A 132 16.04 12.12 5.18
C ALA A 132 16.84 10.85 4.82
N PHE A 133 16.34 10.05 3.87
CA PHE A 133 17.08 8.93 3.32
C PHE A 133 18.35 9.41 2.61
N PHE A 134 18.20 10.37 1.68
CA PHE A 134 19.32 10.87 0.88
C PHE A 134 20.37 11.59 1.75
N GLU A 135 19.93 12.37 2.74
CA GLU A 135 20.82 13.03 3.70
C GLU A 135 21.62 11.99 4.52
N ALA A 136 21.00 10.92 4.98
CA ALA A 136 21.70 9.89 5.75
C ALA A 136 22.73 9.11 4.91
N VAL A 137 22.44 8.86 3.63
CA VAL A 137 23.42 8.26 2.70
C VAL A 137 24.59 9.21 2.49
N LEU A 138 24.32 10.50 2.29
CA LEU A 138 25.34 11.53 2.13
C LEU A 138 26.21 11.68 3.38
N ASP A 139 25.63 11.74 4.56
CA ASP A 139 26.36 11.81 5.83
C ASP A 139 27.34 10.65 5.97
N TYR A 140 26.90 9.45 5.59
CA TYR A 140 27.75 8.26 5.64
C TYR A 140 28.86 8.28 4.57
N PHE A 141 28.54 8.75 3.36
CA PHE A 141 29.51 8.95 2.27
C PHE A 141 30.60 9.93 2.68
N ASN A 142 30.20 11.08 3.23
CA ASN A 142 31.12 12.11 3.73
C ASN A 142 31.95 11.58 4.90
N ALA A 143 31.37 10.83 5.82
CA ALA A 143 32.10 10.27 6.97
C ALA A 143 33.19 9.25 6.57
N LEU A 144 33.00 8.54 5.45
CA LEU A 144 33.98 7.56 4.94
C LEU A 144 35.05 8.19 4.04
N ASN A 145 34.67 9.18 3.22
CA ASN A 145 35.60 9.90 2.36
C ASN A 145 36.43 10.96 3.12
N SER A 146 35.91 11.43 4.25
CA SER A 146 36.68 12.23 5.20
C SER A 146 37.67 11.34 5.96
N LYS A 147 38.87 11.16 5.42
CA LYS A 147 40.03 10.94 6.30
C LYS A 147 40.08 12.11 7.30
N PRO A 148 40.43 11.89 8.59
CA PRO A 148 40.33 12.93 9.60
C PRO A 148 41.32 14.05 9.27
N GLU A 149 40.84 15.13 8.67
CA GLU A 149 41.49 16.42 8.82
C GLU A 149 41.14 16.93 10.20
N GLU A 150 42.14 16.91 11.07
CA GLU A 150 42.10 17.70 12.29
C GLU A 150 41.85 19.17 11.93
N GLY A 151 40.66 19.65 12.28
CA GLY A 151 40.46 21.02 12.73
C GLY A 151 39.62 21.91 11.84
N GLN A 152 38.31 21.94 12.15
CA GLN A 152 37.69 23.14 12.71
C GLN A 152 36.48 22.75 13.56
N LYS A 153 36.55 23.08 14.85
CA LYS A 153 35.42 23.07 15.78
C LYS A 153 34.62 24.35 15.58
N GLU A 154 33.29 24.26 15.66
CA GLU A 154 32.42 25.05 16.54
C GLU A 154 31.00 24.47 16.41
N GLU A 155 30.56 23.67 17.38
CA GLU A 155 29.64 24.07 18.46
C GLU A 155 28.16 23.91 18.09
N GLU A 156 27.62 22.70 18.31
CA GLU A 156 26.29 22.56 18.90
C GLU A 156 26.21 21.24 19.69
N LYS A 157 26.88 21.23 20.84
CA LYS A 157 26.44 20.42 21.97
C LYS A 157 25.28 21.17 22.62
N ASN A 158 24.04 20.73 22.40
CA ASN A 158 23.09 20.63 23.49
C ASN A 158 21.89 19.73 23.13
N ASN A 159 21.57 18.86 24.09
CA ASN A 159 20.37 18.02 24.22
C ASN A 159 20.41 16.59 23.66
N LEU A 160 21.43 15.82 24.05
CA LEU A 160 21.18 14.42 24.42
C LEU A 160 20.85 14.40 25.92
N PRO A 161 19.61 14.08 26.35
CA PRO A 161 19.30 13.99 27.78
C PRO A 161 20.11 12.85 28.41
N LYS A 162 20.77 13.22 29.52
CA LYS A 162 21.67 12.41 30.33
C LYS A 162 21.00 11.11 30.78
N GLU A 163 21.77 10.02 30.77
CA GLU A 163 21.45 8.76 31.42
C GLU A 163 20.95 9.00 32.84
N ALA A 164 19.68 8.69 33.07
CA ALA A 164 19.12 8.64 34.41
C ALA A 164 19.65 7.39 35.11
N LEU A 165 20.56 7.61 36.06
CA LEU A 165 20.93 6.66 37.10
C LEU A 165 19.67 6.10 37.77
N GLY A 166 19.33 4.86 37.45
CA GLY A 166 18.28 4.12 38.15
C GLY A 166 18.74 3.81 39.56
N ASN A 167 18.10 4.44 40.56
CA ASN A 167 18.22 4.00 41.94
C ASN A 167 16.84 3.98 42.61
N GLY A 168 16.38 2.76 42.88
CA GLY A 168 15.39 2.40 43.90
C GLY A 168 13.94 2.85 43.68
N VAL A 169 13.00 1.90 43.62
CA VAL A 169 12.28 1.38 44.81
C VAL A 169 11.19 0.41 44.34
N SER A 170 11.12 -0.71 45.05
CA SER A 170 10.15 -1.79 45.04
C SER A 170 8.69 -1.30 45.09
N GLY A 171 7.78 -1.97 44.37
CA GLY A 171 6.35 -1.69 44.49
C GLY A 171 5.46 -2.73 43.81
N VAL A 172 4.84 -3.57 44.63
CA VAL A 172 3.87 -4.62 44.35
C VAL A 172 2.59 -4.09 43.69
N GLY A 173 1.94 -4.89 42.82
CA GLY A 173 0.48 -5.00 42.83
C GLY A 173 -0.28 -4.95 41.50
N TYR A 174 -0.82 -6.13 41.13
CA TYR A 174 -2.14 -6.43 40.54
C TYR A 174 -2.83 -5.40 39.60
N ALA A 175 -3.22 -5.87 38.41
CA ALA A 175 -4.58 -6.32 38.10
C ALA A 175 -4.96 -6.11 36.62
N ASN A 176 -5.52 -7.17 36.03
CA ASN A 176 -6.63 -7.21 35.07
C ASN A 176 -6.55 -6.39 33.77
N ASN A 177 -6.44 -7.11 32.66
CA ASN A 177 -7.53 -7.08 31.67
C ASN A 177 -7.51 -8.33 30.79
N GLU A 178 -8.31 -9.32 31.18
CA GLU A 178 -8.87 -10.32 30.26
C GLU A 178 -10.03 -9.67 29.50
N ASN A 179 -10.01 -9.78 28.17
CA ASN A 179 -11.12 -9.69 27.20
C ASN A 179 -10.46 -9.43 25.83
N ILE A 180 -10.68 -10.12 24.72
CA ILE A 180 -11.87 -10.77 24.16
C ILE A 180 -11.34 -11.80 23.13
N MET A 181 -11.75 -13.06 23.19
CA MET A 181 -11.56 -14.01 22.07
C MET A 181 -12.89 -14.70 21.74
N THR A 182 -13.43 -14.28 20.59
CA THR A 182 -14.14 -15.06 19.56
C THR A 182 -15.06 -16.20 19.99
N ARG A 183 -16.37 -15.99 19.76
CA ARG A 183 -17.35 -17.07 19.57
C ARG A 183 -17.17 -17.68 18.17
N TYR A 184 -17.12 -19.01 18.11
CA TYR A 184 -17.57 -19.81 16.98
C TYR A 184 -18.99 -20.32 17.28
#